data_AF-A0A212C2B1-F1
#
_entry.id   AF-A0A212C2B1-F1
#
_cell.length_a   1.000
_cell.length_b   1.000
_cell.length_c   1.000
_cell.angle_alpha   90.00
_cell.angle_beta   90.00
_cell.angle_gamma   90.00
#
_symmetry.space_group_name_H-M   'P 1'
#
loop_
_entity.id
_entity.type
_entity.pdbx_description
1 polymer ?
#
loop_
_entity_poly.entity_id
_entity_poly.type
_entity_poly.pdbx_seq_one_letter_code
_entity_poly.pdbx_strand_id
1 'polypeptide(L)'
;MTWYTALKTCLMHGAELASITDQYHQSFLTVILNRVGYAHWIGLFTEDNGLSFDWSDGTKSSFTFWKDDESSFLGDCVFADTSGRWSSTACESYLQGAICQVPTETRLSGHLELCSETSIPWIKFKSNCYSFSTVLDSTNFEAAHEFCKKKGSNLLTIKDEAENSFLLEELSAFRSSVQMIWLNAQFDGDNETIKWFDGTPTDQSNWGIRKPEVGHFKPHLCVALRIPEGVWQLSSCQDKKGFICKMEADIHTVKKHPGKGPSHSIIPLTVALTLIAILAISTLSFCIYKHSNVIFRRLAQFRNPYYPSANFSTVHLEENILISDLEKNDQ
;
A
#
# COMPACT_ATOMS: atom_id res chain seq x y z
N MET A 1 -9.39 -16.21 -36.07
CA MET A 1 -8.25 -15.30 -35.93
C MET A 1 -6.96 -16.08 -35.80
N THR A 2 -5.88 -15.55 -36.35
CA THR A 2 -4.51 -16.09 -36.18
C THR A 2 -3.97 -15.72 -34.81
N TRP A 3 -2.89 -16.39 -34.37
CA TRP A 3 -2.28 -16.10 -33.07
C TRP A 3 -1.73 -14.66 -33.01
N TYR A 4 -1.11 -14.17 -34.08
CA TYR A 4 -0.65 -12.78 -34.16
C TYR A 4 -1.80 -11.76 -34.06
N THR A 5 -2.94 -12.07 -34.70
CA THR A 5 -4.13 -11.23 -34.62
C THR A 5 -4.70 -11.23 -33.19
N ALA A 6 -4.70 -12.39 -32.54
CA ALA A 6 -5.15 -12.55 -31.16
C ALA A 6 -4.27 -11.74 -30.20
N LEU A 7 -2.95 -11.87 -30.28
CA LEU A 7 -1.99 -11.09 -29.49
C LEU A 7 -2.24 -9.60 -29.63
N LYS A 8 -2.31 -9.10 -30.87
CA LYS A 8 -2.57 -7.69 -31.15
C LYS A 8 -3.92 -7.23 -30.61
N THR A 9 -4.95 -8.08 -30.69
CA THR A 9 -6.29 -7.76 -30.19
C THR A 9 -6.30 -7.63 -28.68
N CYS A 10 -5.69 -8.56 -27.94
CA CYS A 10 -5.57 -8.44 -26.49
C CYS A 10 -4.85 -7.13 -26.10
N LEU A 11 -3.72 -6.83 -26.75
CA LEU A 11 -2.94 -5.61 -26.50
C LEU A 11 -3.76 -4.33 -26.75
N MET A 12 -4.55 -4.29 -27.83
CA MET A 12 -5.44 -3.15 -28.11
C MET A 12 -6.50 -2.92 -27.02
N HIS A 13 -6.83 -3.95 -26.25
CA HIS A 13 -7.78 -3.89 -25.14
C HIS A 13 -7.11 -3.76 -23.76
N GLY A 14 -5.83 -3.40 -23.71
CA GLY A 14 -5.09 -3.24 -22.44
C GLY A 14 -4.88 -4.55 -21.70
N ALA A 15 -4.83 -5.67 -22.44
CA ALA A 15 -4.65 -7.01 -21.93
C ALA A 15 -3.54 -7.73 -22.71
N GLU A 16 -3.14 -8.90 -22.24
CA GLU A 16 -2.17 -9.76 -22.93
C GLU A 16 -2.82 -11.12 -23.20
N LEU A 17 -2.23 -11.94 -24.07
CA LEU A 17 -2.70 -13.33 -24.18
C LEU A 17 -2.46 -14.06 -22.87
N ALA A 18 -3.44 -14.84 -22.43
CA ALA A 18 -3.44 -15.40 -21.09
C ALA A 18 -2.27 -16.35 -20.82
N SER A 19 -1.62 -16.16 -19.68
CA SER A 19 -0.63 -17.07 -19.11
C SER A 19 -1.22 -17.94 -18.00
N ILE A 20 -0.92 -19.24 -18.08
CA ILE A 20 -1.48 -20.24 -17.16
C ILE A 20 -0.35 -20.76 -16.28
N THR A 21 -0.22 -20.15 -15.11
CA THR A 21 0.93 -20.35 -14.23
C THR A 21 0.75 -21.46 -13.20
N ASP A 22 -0.49 -21.87 -12.94
CA ASP A 22 -0.84 -22.84 -11.92
C ASP A 22 -2.19 -23.53 -12.17
N GLN A 23 -2.52 -24.50 -11.31
CA GLN A 23 -3.75 -25.28 -11.38
C GLN A 23 -5.04 -24.47 -11.18
N TYR A 24 -5.00 -23.33 -10.50
CA TYR A 24 -6.17 -22.49 -10.29
C TYR A 24 -6.50 -21.72 -11.57
N HIS A 25 -5.49 -21.14 -12.22
CA HIS A 25 -5.64 -20.53 -13.56
C HIS A 25 -6.18 -21.57 -14.56
N GLN A 26 -5.62 -22.78 -14.56
CA GLN A 26 -6.06 -23.84 -15.45
C GLN A 26 -7.52 -24.26 -15.21
N SER A 27 -7.92 -24.41 -13.94
CA SER A 27 -9.29 -24.77 -13.58
C SER A 27 -10.29 -23.71 -14.04
N PHE A 28 -9.95 -22.43 -13.84
CA PHE A 28 -10.78 -21.30 -14.27
C PHE A 28 -10.89 -21.21 -15.79
N LEU A 29 -9.77 -21.33 -16.50
CA LEU A 29 -9.70 -21.36 -17.96
C LEU A 29 -10.60 -22.47 -18.52
N THR A 30 -10.54 -23.67 -17.95
CA THR A 30 -11.32 -24.83 -18.39
C THR A 30 -12.83 -24.56 -18.32
N VAL A 31 -13.30 -23.91 -17.25
CA VAL A 31 -14.72 -23.54 -17.10
C VAL A 31 -15.15 -22.56 -18.18
N ILE A 32 -14.31 -21.58 -18.51
CA ILE A 32 -14.59 -20.59 -19.56
C ILE A 32 -14.66 -21.28 -20.92
N LEU A 33 -13.64 -22.05 -21.29
CA LEU A 33 -13.55 -22.72 -22.60
C LEU A 33 -14.71 -23.70 -22.80
N ASN A 34 -15.10 -24.42 -21.76
CA ASN A 34 -16.25 -25.32 -21.81
C ASN A 34 -17.56 -24.57 -22.07
N ARG A 35 -17.76 -23.40 -21.44
CA ARG A 35 -18.95 -22.55 -21.66
C ARG A 35 -18.99 -21.93 -23.05
N VAL A 36 -17.85 -21.49 -23.57
CA VAL A 36 -17.77 -20.87 -24.91
C VAL A 36 -17.84 -21.94 -26.01
N GLY A 37 -17.39 -23.17 -25.75
CA GLY A 37 -17.60 -24.34 -26.61
C GLY A 37 -16.66 -24.43 -27.81
N TYR A 38 -15.61 -23.61 -27.88
CA TYR A 38 -14.61 -23.61 -28.95
C TYR A 38 -13.18 -23.53 -28.41
N ALA A 39 -12.21 -23.89 -29.24
CA ALA A 39 -10.78 -23.73 -28.94
C ALA A 39 -10.35 -22.27 -29.09
N HIS A 40 -9.48 -21.82 -28.19
CA HIS A 40 -9.01 -20.43 -28.17
C HIS A 40 -7.50 -20.36 -27.99
N TRP A 41 -6.89 -19.34 -28.61
CA TRP A 41 -5.47 -19.03 -28.43
C TRP A 41 -5.16 -18.62 -26.99
N ILE A 42 -4.00 -19.05 -26.51
CA ILE A 42 -3.39 -18.63 -25.25
C ILE A 42 -1.98 -18.07 -25.51
N GLY A 43 -1.36 -17.48 -24.50
CA GLY A 43 -0.09 -16.75 -24.65
C GLY A 43 1.15 -17.61 -24.80
N LEU A 44 1.03 -18.93 -24.81
CA LEU A 44 2.17 -19.84 -24.88
C LEU A 44 2.64 -20.00 -26.34
N PHE A 45 3.93 -19.83 -26.57
CA PHE A 45 4.55 -19.98 -27.89
C PHE A 45 5.99 -20.51 -27.76
N THR A 46 6.61 -20.86 -28.89
CA THR A 46 8.01 -21.30 -28.95
C THR A 46 8.72 -20.62 -30.12
N GLU A 47 10.00 -20.29 -29.96
CA GLU A 47 10.86 -19.82 -31.06
C GLU A 47 11.81 -20.91 -31.55
N ASP A 48 11.98 -21.98 -30.77
CA ASP A 48 12.97 -23.03 -30.95
C ASP A 48 12.32 -24.37 -31.36
N ASN A 49 11.33 -24.33 -32.27
CA ASN A 49 10.62 -25.52 -32.78
C ASN A 49 10.08 -26.47 -31.68
N GLY A 50 9.63 -25.92 -30.55
CA GLY A 50 9.03 -26.71 -29.46
C GLY A 50 10.01 -27.26 -28.43
N LEU A 51 11.30 -26.90 -28.49
CA LEU A 51 12.28 -27.26 -27.46
C LEU A 51 12.02 -26.57 -26.11
N SER A 52 11.59 -25.30 -26.17
CA SER A 52 11.20 -24.50 -25.01
C SER A 52 9.96 -23.69 -25.35
N PHE A 53 9.04 -23.59 -24.41
CA PHE A 53 7.87 -22.74 -24.53
C PHE A 53 7.95 -21.58 -23.55
N ASP A 54 7.65 -20.39 -24.04
CA ASP A 54 7.63 -19.16 -23.28
C ASP A 54 6.24 -18.51 -23.38
N TRP A 55 5.87 -17.77 -22.33
CA TRP A 55 4.66 -16.98 -22.32
C TRP A 55 4.90 -15.60 -22.93
N SER A 56 3.97 -15.13 -23.77
CA SER A 56 4.06 -13.85 -24.49
C SER A 56 4.06 -12.62 -23.59
N ASP A 57 3.55 -12.74 -22.36
CA ASP A 57 3.58 -11.71 -21.31
C ASP A 57 4.90 -11.70 -20.50
N GLY A 58 5.84 -12.60 -20.84
CA GLY A 58 7.12 -12.75 -20.13
C GLY A 58 7.02 -13.53 -18.82
N THR A 59 5.82 -14.01 -18.44
CA THR A 59 5.61 -14.78 -17.22
C THR A 59 6.41 -16.08 -17.26
N LYS A 60 7.02 -16.45 -16.14
CA LYS A 60 7.80 -17.69 -16.01
C LYS A 60 7.03 -18.69 -15.15
N SER A 61 6.69 -19.85 -15.72
CA SER A 61 6.09 -20.96 -14.99
C SER A 61 6.52 -22.30 -15.60
N SER A 62 6.65 -23.32 -14.73
CA SER A 62 6.85 -24.71 -15.11
C SER A 62 5.55 -25.51 -15.18
N PHE A 63 4.40 -24.87 -14.96
CA PHE A 63 3.09 -25.52 -15.03
C PHE A 63 2.76 -25.90 -16.48
N THR A 64 2.24 -27.11 -16.66
CA THR A 64 1.86 -27.63 -17.98
C THR A 64 0.54 -28.38 -17.92
N PHE A 65 -0.24 -28.30 -18.99
CA PHE A 65 -1.50 -29.03 -19.12
C PHE A 65 -1.74 -29.51 -20.56
N TRP A 66 -0.68 -30.07 -21.15
CA TRP A 66 -0.70 -30.62 -22.51
C TRP A 66 -1.71 -31.76 -22.67
N LYS A 67 -2.19 -31.94 -23.89
CA LYS A 67 -2.99 -33.10 -24.28
C LYS A 67 -2.12 -34.36 -24.30
N ASP A 68 -2.63 -35.44 -23.70
CA ASP A 68 -1.94 -36.72 -23.50
C ASP A 68 -1.54 -37.46 -24.80
N ASP A 69 -1.73 -36.85 -25.97
CA ASP A 69 -1.42 -37.45 -27.26
C ASP A 69 0.03 -37.11 -27.64
N GLU A 70 0.89 -38.12 -27.61
CA GLU A 70 2.30 -38.02 -27.93
C GLU A 70 2.50 -37.47 -29.36
N SER A 71 3.36 -36.46 -29.48
CA SER A 71 4.17 -36.21 -30.69
C SER A 71 3.46 -35.73 -31.96
N SER A 72 2.72 -34.62 -31.87
CA SER A 72 2.69 -33.74 -33.04
C SER A 72 2.76 -32.28 -32.60
N PHE A 73 3.99 -31.80 -32.43
CA PHE A 73 4.28 -30.38 -32.54
C PHE A 73 3.86 -29.95 -33.95
N LEU A 74 2.64 -29.41 -34.06
CA LEU A 74 2.05 -29.00 -35.35
C LEU A 74 2.33 -27.52 -35.66
N GLY A 75 3.12 -26.86 -34.81
CA GLY A 75 3.57 -25.49 -34.99
C GLY A 75 3.89 -24.80 -33.66
N ASP A 76 4.20 -23.51 -33.77
CA ASP A 76 4.89 -22.75 -32.73
C ASP A 76 3.95 -22.06 -31.74
N CYS A 77 2.65 -22.03 -32.02
CA CYS A 77 1.65 -21.33 -31.21
C CYS A 77 0.68 -22.30 -30.55
N VAL A 78 0.27 -21.99 -29.33
CA VAL A 78 -0.50 -22.91 -28.50
C VAL A 78 -1.92 -22.40 -28.26
N PHE A 79 -2.87 -23.32 -28.31
CA PHE A 79 -4.26 -23.09 -27.97
C PHE A 79 -4.74 -24.08 -26.92
N ALA A 80 -5.83 -23.74 -26.26
CA ALA A 80 -6.52 -24.62 -25.33
C ALA A 80 -7.85 -25.08 -25.93
N ASP A 81 -8.12 -26.40 -25.86
CA ASP A 81 -9.37 -26.99 -26.34
C ASP A 81 -10.51 -26.88 -25.32
N THR A 82 -11.70 -27.37 -25.66
CA THR A 82 -12.89 -27.27 -24.80
C THR A 82 -12.80 -28.07 -23.50
N SER A 83 -11.82 -28.97 -23.38
CA SER A 83 -11.47 -29.68 -22.14
C SER A 83 -10.40 -28.97 -21.32
N GLY A 84 -9.90 -27.83 -21.81
CA GLY A 84 -8.84 -27.04 -21.20
C GLY A 84 -7.44 -27.56 -21.52
N ARG A 85 -7.30 -28.67 -22.26
CA ARG A 85 -5.99 -29.24 -22.61
C ARG A 85 -5.32 -28.42 -23.71
N TRP A 86 -3.99 -28.32 -23.61
CA TRP A 86 -3.20 -27.52 -24.54
C TRP A 86 -2.72 -28.34 -25.73
N SER A 87 -2.66 -27.71 -26.90
CA SER A 87 -2.12 -28.29 -28.13
C SER A 87 -1.48 -27.19 -28.97
N SER A 88 -0.43 -27.51 -29.72
CA SER A 88 0.22 -26.55 -30.60
C SER A 88 -0.22 -26.72 -32.05
N THR A 89 -0.16 -25.63 -32.83
CA THR A 89 -0.43 -25.62 -34.26
C THR A 89 0.26 -24.40 -34.90
N ALA A 90 0.26 -24.32 -36.23
CA ALA A 90 0.81 -23.17 -36.94
C ALA A 90 0.14 -21.86 -36.46
N CYS A 91 0.94 -20.82 -36.21
CA CYS A 91 0.44 -19.52 -35.74
C CYS A 91 -0.55 -18.85 -36.72
N GLU A 92 -0.48 -19.23 -38.01
CA GLU A 92 -1.38 -18.79 -39.07
C GLU A 92 -2.73 -19.55 -39.12
N SER A 93 -2.89 -20.60 -38.31
CA SER A 93 -4.16 -21.31 -38.19
C SER A 93 -5.26 -20.37 -37.67
N TYR A 94 -6.49 -20.61 -38.12
CA TYR A 94 -7.65 -19.80 -37.71
C TYR A 94 -8.43 -20.49 -36.58
N LEU A 95 -8.48 -19.85 -35.41
CA LEU A 95 -9.34 -20.26 -34.29
C LEU A 95 -10.49 -19.26 -34.07
N GLN A 96 -11.50 -19.67 -33.30
CA GLN A 96 -12.70 -18.88 -33.04
C GLN A 96 -12.41 -17.62 -32.20
N GLY A 97 -11.37 -17.65 -31.37
CA GLY A 97 -11.00 -16.52 -30.56
C GLY A 97 -9.70 -16.73 -29.78
N ALA A 98 -9.52 -15.88 -28.78
CA ALA A 98 -8.39 -15.92 -27.86
C ALA A 98 -8.85 -15.59 -26.45
N ILE A 99 -8.11 -16.07 -25.45
CA ILE A 99 -8.32 -15.70 -24.07
C ILE A 99 -7.27 -14.64 -23.71
N CYS A 100 -7.74 -13.44 -23.41
CA CYS A 100 -6.88 -12.37 -22.92
C CYS A 100 -6.90 -12.36 -21.40
N GLN A 101 -5.73 -12.19 -20.80
CA GLN A 101 -5.57 -11.90 -19.39
C GLN A 101 -5.26 -10.41 -19.25
N VAL A 102 -6.07 -9.74 -18.46
CA VAL A 102 -5.70 -8.40 -18.00
C VAL A 102 -4.59 -8.61 -16.97
N PRO A 103 -3.41 -8.00 -17.14
CA PRO A 103 -2.34 -8.12 -16.16
C PRO A 103 -2.90 -7.78 -14.78
N THR A 104 -2.83 -8.74 -13.87
CA THR A 104 -3.02 -8.43 -12.46
C THR A 104 -1.84 -7.55 -12.14
N GLU A 105 -2.05 -6.23 -12.09
CA GLU A 105 -0.97 -5.33 -11.76
C GLU A 105 -0.30 -5.91 -10.51
N THR A 106 1.00 -6.20 -10.59
CA THR A 106 1.80 -6.37 -9.38
C THR A 106 1.97 -4.98 -8.78
N ARG A 107 0.84 -4.32 -8.47
CA ARG A 107 0.78 -3.29 -7.47
C ARG A 107 1.00 -4.02 -6.18
N LEU A 108 2.26 -3.94 -5.75
CA LEU A 108 2.68 -4.14 -4.37
C LEU A 108 1.51 -3.77 -3.45
N SER A 109 0.89 -4.79 -2.86
CA SER A 109 -0.32 -4.68 -2.07
C SER A 109 -0.16 -3.60 -1.01
N GLY A 110 -0.81 -2.46 -1.23
CA GLY A 110 -0.95 -1.35 -0.32
C GLY A 110 -2.39 -0.82 -0.40
N HIS A 111 -3.32 -1.66 0.04
CA HIS A 111 -4.73 -1.38 0.31
C HIS A 111 -5.61 -0.93 -0.88
N LEU A 112 -6.68 -1.69 -1.06
CA LEU A 112 -7.91 -1.32 -1.77
C LEU A 112 -8.34 0.09 -1.32
N GLU A 113 -8.20 1.10 -2.18
CA GLU A 113 -8.88 2.40 -2.03
C GLU A 113 -9.56 2.63 -3.36
N LEU A 114 -10.88 2.50 -3.35
CA LEU A 114 -11.70 2.52 -4.54
C LEU A 114 -11.79 3.96 -5.04
N CYS A 115 -11.29 4.24 -6.25
CA CYS A 115 -11.69 5.45 -6.97
C CYS A 115 -13.20 5.32 -7.24
N SER A 116 -14.00 6.30 -6.80
CA SER A 116 -15.46 6.26 -6.91
C SER A 116 -15.93 5.73 -8.27
N GLU A 117 -16.76 4.68 -8.27
CA GLU A 117 -17.44 4.11 -9.46
C GLU A 117 -18.38 5.16 -10.06
N THR A 118 -17.79 6.09 -10.78
CA THR A 118 -18.50 7.07 -11.60
C THR A 118 -18.55 6.50 -13.02
N SER A 119 -19.41 7.03 -13.88
CA SER A 119 -19.51 6.63 -15.31
C SER A 119 -18.24 6.94 -16.15
N ILE A 120 -17.15 7.36 -15.51
CA ILE A 120 -15.88 7.75 -16.12
C ILE A 120 -14.81 6.80 -15.56
N PRO A 121 -14.01 6.13 -16.41
CA PRO A 121 -12.94 5.28 -15.93
C PRO A 121 -11.85 6.11 -15.25
N TRP A 122 -11.53 5.78 -13.99
CA TRP A 122 -10.45 6.40 -13.20
C TRP A 122 -9.35 5.39 -12.94
N ILE A 123 -8.10 5.79 -13.15
CA ILE A 123 -6.90 5.00 -12.86
C ILE A 123 -6.35 5.47 -11.52
N LYS A 124 -6.21 4.55 -10.56
CA LYS A 124 -5.55 4.85 -9.27
C LYS A 124 -4.04 4.91 -9.47
N PHE A 125 -3.35 5.85 -8.82
CA PHE A 125 -1.91 5.80 -8.61
C PHE A 125 -1.57 6.43 -7.25
N LYS A 126 -0.91 5.66 -6.38
CA LYS A 126 -0.75 5.99 -4.95
C LYS A 126 -2.11 6.36 -4.32
N SER A 127 -2.17 7.43 -3.54
CA SER A 127 -3.39 7.92 -2.88
C SER A 127 -4.26 8.83 -3.77
N ASN A 128 -4.14 8.78 -5.09
CA ASN A 128 -4.89 9.63 -6.01
C ASN A 128 -5.50 8.80 -7.16
N CYS A 129 -6.55 9.36 -7.76
CA CYS A 129 -7.27 8.83 -8.90
C CYS A 129 -7.18 9.82 -10.06
N TYR A 130 -6.95 9.32 -11.28
CA TYR A 130 -6.71 10.10 -12.48
C TYR A 130 -7.68 9.69 -13.59
N SER A 131 -8.28 10.65 -14.28
CA SER A 131 -9.11 10.40 -15.45
C SER A 131 -8.45 10.92 -16.71
N PHE A 132 -8.18 10.01 -17.65
CA PHE A 132 -7.59 10.29 -18.95
C PHE A 132 -8.64 10.42 -20.07
N SER A 133 -9.94 10.33 -19.74
CA SER A 133 -11.02 10.34 -20.74
C SER A 133 -11.07 11.63 -21.56
N THR A 134 -10.57 12.73 -21.01
CA THR A 134 -10.59 14.08 -21.60
C THR A 134 -9.26 14.48 -22.27
N VAL A 135 -8.31 13.55 -22.41
CA VAL A 135 -7.01 13.84 -23.03
C VAL A 135 -7.17 14.32 -24.47
N LEU A 136 -8.10 13.74 -25.23
CA LEU A 136 -8.40 14.15 -26.61
C LEU A 136 -9.31 15.38 -26.71
N ASP A 137 -10.02 15.74 -25.63
CA ASP A 137 -10.97 16.84 -25.59
C ASP A 137 -10.26 18.18 -25.33
N SER A 138 -9.61 18.71 -26.37
CA SER A 138 -8.79 19.92 -26.23
C SER A 138 -9.64 21.18 -25.97
N THR A 139 -9.39 21.85 -24.84
CA THR A 139 -10.10 23.07 -24.43
C THR A 139 -9.17 24.08 -23.74
N ASN A 140 -9.68 25.29 -23.43
CA ASN A 140 -8.92 26.30 -22.71
C ASN A 140 -8.81 25.96 -21.21
N PHE A 141 -7.85 26.60 -20.52
CA PHE A 141 -7.55 26.29 -19.13
C PHE A 141 -8.77 26.41 -18.20
N GLU A 142 -9.54 27.49 -18.32
CA GLU A 142 -10.67 27.77 -17.44
C GLU A 142 -11.75 26.69 -17.59
N ALA A 143 -12.10 26.33 -18.82
CA ALA A 143 -13.07 25.30 -19.11
C ALA A 143 -12.61 23.91 -18.63
N ALA A 144 -11.32 23.59 -18.76
CA ALA A 144 -10.75 22.35 -18.25
C ALA A 144 -10.82 22.29 -16.70
N HIS A 145 -10.45 23.39 -16.04
CA HIS A 145 -10.51 23.52 -14.60
C HIS A 145 -11.95 23.38 -14.07
N GLU A 146 -12.91 24.09 -14.65
CA GLU A 146 -14.33 23.98 -14.31
C GLU A 146 -14.89 22.58 -14.54
N PHE A 147 -14.49 21.92 -15.63
CA PHE A 147 -14.92 20.55 -15.92
C PHE A 147 -14.52 19.59 -14.79
N CYS A 148 -13.26 19.61 -14.38
CA CYS A 148 -12.79 18.73 -13.31
C CYS A 148 -13.46 19.05 -11.97
N LYS A 149 -13.64 20.34 -11.64
CA LYS A 149 -14.37 20.79 -10.44
C LYS A 149 -15.81 20.29 -10.43
N LYS A 150 -16.53 20.39 -11.54
CA LYS A 150 -17.91 19.90 -11.69
C LYS A 150 -18.02 18.38 -11.49
N LYS A 151 -16.94 17.64 -11.74
CA LYS A 151 -16.83 16.21 -11.49
C LYS A 151 -16.39 15.86 -10.07
N GLY A 152 -16.31 16.83 -9.16
CA GLY A 152 -15.85 16.61 -7.78
C GLY A 152 -14.34 16.37 -7.67
N SER A 153 -13.59 16.76 -8.69
CA SER A 153 -12.14 16.56 -8.80
C SER A 153 -11.42 17.87 -9.09
N ASN A 154 -10.10 17.82 -9.28
CA ASN A 154 -9.28 18.96 -9.64
C ASN A 154 -8.60 18.70 -10.99
N LEU A 155 -8.15 19.77 -11.64
CA LEU A 155 -7.24 19.64 -12.78
C LEU A 155 -5.90 19.04 -12.28
N LEU A 156 -5.15 18.41 -13.18
CA LEU A 156 -3.92 17.68 -12.86
C LEU A 156 -2.88 18.53 -12.11
N THR A 157 -2.38 18.02 -10.98
CA THR A 157 -1.14 18.47 -10.34
C THR A 157 -0.15 17.32 -10.26
N ILE A 158 1.15 17.62 -10.26
CA ILE A 158 2.22 16.63 -10.23
C ILE A 158 3.06 16.89 -8.98
N LYS A 159 3.08 15.93 -8.05
CA LYS A 159 3.73 16.05 -6.74
C LYS A 159 5.17 15.55 -6.74
N ASP A 160 5.47 14.50 -7.49
CA ASP A 160 6.79 13.86 -7.50
C ASP A 160 7.15 13.23 -8.87
N GLU A 161 8.42 12.87 -9.03
CA GLU A 161 8.94 12.26 -10.27
C GLU A 161 8.25 10.93 -10.60
N ALA A 162 7.88 10.14 -9.58
CA ALA A 162 7.17 8.88 -9.79
C ALA A 162 5.76 9.12 -10.36
N GLU A 163 5.06 10.16 -9.91
CA GLU A 163 3.79 10.60 -10.49
C GLU A 163 3.98 11.09 -11.93
N ASN A 164 5.04 11.86 -12.20
CA ASN A 164 5.34 12.31 -13.56
C ASN A 164 5.59 11.13 -14.52
N SER A 165 6.38 10.13 -14.11
CA SER A 165 6.66 8.94 -14.91
C SER A 165 5.40 8.12 -15.19
N PHE A 166 4.56 7.90 -14.17
CA PHE A 166 3.25 7.25 -14.32
C PHE A 166 2.38 7.96 -15.37
N LEU A 167 2.29 9.30 -15.29
CA LEU A 167 1.50 10.08 -16.25
C LEU A 167 2.02 9.91 -17.68
N LEU A 168 3.34 9.92 -17.88
CA LEU A 168 3.95 9.77 -19.21
C LEU A 168 3.80 8.38 -19.83
N GLU A 169 3.70 7.35 -18.99
CA GLU A 169 3.41 5.97 -19.38
C GLU A 169 1.97 5.87 -19.89
N GLU A 170 0.98 6.33 -19.11
CA GLU A 170 -0.43 6.36 -19.51
C GLU A 170 -0.67 7.25 -20.75
N LEU A 171 0.03 8.39 -20.82
CA LEU A 171 -0.05 9.31 -21.95
C LEU A 171 0.64 8.79 -23.22
N SER A 172 1.38 7.68 -23.14
CA SER A 172 2.12 7.12 -24.28
C SER A 172 1.21 6.77 -25.46
N ALA A 173 0.01 6.27 -25.19
CA ALA A 173 -1.01 5.93 -26.19
C ALA A 173 -1.53 7.16 -26.96
N PHE A 174 -1.40 8.37 -26.41
CA PHE A 174 -1.94 9.61 -26.98
C PHE A 174 -0.87 10.50 -27.64
N ARG A 175 0.41 10.09 -27.62
CA ARG A 175 1.56 10.90 -28.09
C ARG A 175 1.42 11.43 -29.53
N SER A 176 0.73 10.70 -30.39
CA SER A 176 0.50 11.12 -31.79
C SER A 176 -0.60 12.16 -31.96
N SER A 177 -1.49 12.32 -30.97
CA SER A 177 -2.67 13.17 -31.05
C SER A 177 -2.61 14.39 -30.13
N VAL A 178 -1.88 14.28 -29.01
CA VAL A 178 -1.83 15.33 -27.98
C VAL A 178 -0.38 15.57 -27.58
N GLN A 179 0.04 16.83 -27.68
CA GLN A 179 1.42 17.24 -27.37
C GLN A 179 1.56 17.89 -25.99
N MET A 180 0.45 18.42 -25.45
CA MET A 180 0.46 19.14 -24.18
C MET A 180 -0.82 18.91 -23.39
N ILE A 181 -0.67 18.86 -22.06
CA ILE A 181 -1.76 18.67 -21.10
C ILE A 181 -1.78 19.83 -20.11
N TRP A 182 -2.96 20.38 -19.82
CA TRP A 182 -3.10 21.42 -18.80
C TRP A 182 -2.75 20.91 -17.40
N LEU A 183 -1.95 21.69 -16.67
CA LEU A 183 -1.72 21.52 -15.23
C LEU A 183 -2.54 22.54 -14.46
N ASN A 184 -2.89 22.25 -13.22
CA ASN A 184 -3.68 23.11 -12.32
C ASN A 184 -2.90 24.30 -11.75
N ALA A 185 -2.15 24.98 -12.62
CA ALA A 185 -1.19 26.02 -12.28
C ALA A 185 -1.28 27.18 -13.26
N GLN A 186 -1.22 28.39 -12.69
CA GLN A 186 -1.11 29.64 -13.43
C GLN A 186 0.19 30.35 -13.02
N PHE A 187 0.81 31.03 -13.97
CA PHE A 187 1.97 31.86 -13.71
C PHE A 187 1.53 33.23 -13.23
N ASP A 188 1.97 33.60 -12.03
CA ASP A 188 1.82 34.92 -11.46
C ASP A 188 3.00 35.78 -11.93
N GLY A 189 2.71 36.72 -12.84
CA GLY A 189 3.71 37.61 -13.42
C GLY A 189 4.26 38.66 -12.45
N ASP A 190 3.51 39.01 -11.40
CA ASP A 190 3.93 40.04 -10.44
C ASP A 190 4.99 39.49 -9.48
N ASN A 191 4.83 38.23 -9.08
CA ASN A 191 5.74 37.54 -8.16
C ASN A 191 6.74 36.62 -8.87
N GLU A 192 6.66 36.48 -10.20
CA GLU A 192 7.41 35.50 -11.01
C GLU A 192 7.31 34.05 -10.49
N THR A 193 6.15 33.69 -9.93
CA THR A 193 5.91 32.39 -9.28
C THR A 193 4.80 31.61 -9.95
N ILE A 194 4.75 30.31 -9.70
CA ILE A 194 3.60 29.48 -10.07
C ILE A 194 2.61 29.50 -8.91
N LYS A 195 1.35 29.78 -9.23
CA LYS A 195 0.24 29.66 -8.32
C LYS A 195 -0.56 28.40 -8.65
N TRP A 196 -0.60 27.46 -7.70
CA TRP A 196 -1.40 26.24 -7.79
C TRP A 196 -2.80 26.48 -7.22
N PHE A 197 -3.84 26.03 -7.93
CA PHE A 197 -5.24 26.24 -7.51
C PHE A 197 -5.73 25.25 -6.43
N ASP A 198 -5.00 24.16 -6.19
CA ASP A 198 -5.27 23.22 -5.10
C ASP A 198 -4.55 23.59 -3.79
N GLY A 199 -3.78 24.68 -3.79
CA GLY A 199 -3.07 25.19 -2.61
C GLY A 199 -1.86 24.37 -2.20
N THR A 200 -1.51 23.31 -2.93
CA THR A 200 -0.29 22.54 -2.67
C THR A 200 0.93 23.33 -3.13
N PRO A 201 1.84 23.73 -2.22
CA PRO A 201 3.13 24.26 -2.62
C PRO A 201 3.97 23.08 -3.10
N THR A 202 4.19 22.96 -4.40
CA THR A 202 5.16 22.02 -4.92
C THR A 202 6.51 22.74 -4.98
N ASP A 203 7.43 22.42 -4.08
CA ASP A 203 8.85 22.81 -4.20
C ASP A 203 9.51 22.19 -5.46
N GLN A 204 8.79 21.27 -6.10
CA GLN A 204 9.17 20.61 -7.33
C GLN A 204 8.82 21.48 -8.53
N SER A 205 9.81 21.72 -9.39
CA SER A 205 9.62 22.36 -10.68
C SER A 205 10.29 21.54 -11.76
N ASN A 206 9.51 21.01 -12.72
CA ASN A 206 10.04 20.22 -13.83
C ASN A 206 10.10 21.04 -15.12
N TRP A 207 10.74 22.21 -15.08
CA TRP A 207 10.87 23.11 -16.24
C TRP A 207 11.83 22.59 -17.34
N GLY A 208 12.46 21.43 -17.14
CA GLY A 208 13.56 20.98 -17.97
C GLY A 208 14.81 21.87 -17.82
N ILE A 209 15.66 21.89 -18.85
CA ILE A 209 17.01 22.50 -18.80
C ILE A 209 16.97 24.04 -18.75
N ARG A 210 15.82 24.69 -19.02
CA ARG A 210 15.70 26.16 -19.02
C ARG A 210 14.44 26.63 -18.30
N LYS A 211 14.60 27.54 -17.34
CA LYS A 211 13.49 28.30 -16.73
C LYS A 211 12.81 29.14 -17.84
N PRO A 212 11.46 29.31 -17.83
CA PRO A 212 10.77 29.99 -18.93
C PRO A 212 11.32 31.40 -19.16
N GLU A 213 11.60 31.76 -20.41
CA GLU A 213 11.88 33.14 -20.80
C GLU A 213 10.57 33.92 -20.77
N VAL A 214 10.34 34.68 -19.69
CA VAL A 214 9.16 35.52 -19.55
C VAL A 214 9.41 36.81 -20.32
N GLY A 215 8.86 36.91 -21.53
CA GLY A 215 8.77 38.19 -22.21
C GLY A 215 7.81 39.12 -21.44
N HIS A 216 8.21 40.38 -21.24
CA HIS A 216 7.55 41.41 -20.42
C HIS A 216 6.06 41.73 -20.74
N PHE A 217 5.39 41.00 -21.65
CA PHE A 217 4.10 41.40 -22.25
C PHE A 217 3.04 40.29 -22.41
N LYS A 218 3.11 39.18 -21.67
CA LYS A 218 2.02 38.17 -21.70
C LYS A 218 1.34 38.02 -20.34
N PRO A 219 0.33 38.85 -20.03
CA PRO A 219 -0.50 38.63 -18.85
C PRO A 219 -1.32 37.33 -19.05
N HIS A 220 -1.49 36.53 -17.99
CA HIS A 220 -2.26 35.28 -17.95
C HIS A 220 -1.62 34.10 -18.71
N LEU A 221 -0.45 33.67 -18.25
CA LEU A 221 0.16 32.41 -18.69
C LEU A 221 -0.26 31.26 -17.77
N CYS A 222 -0.63 30.13 -18.36
CA CYS A 222 -0.95 28.89 -17.66
C CYS A 222 0.14 27.86 -17.91
N VAL A 223 0.24 26.87 -17.02
CA VAL A 223 1.28 25.84 -17.11
C VAL A 223 0.72 24.59 -17.76
N ALA A 224 1.45 24.03 -18.71
CA ALA A 224 1.12 22.77 -19.36
C ALA A 224 2.29 21.79 -19.29
N LEU A 225 2.00 20.50 -19.17
CA LEU A 225 2.93 19.40 -19.29
C LEU A 225 3.15 19.09 -20.77
N ARG A 226 4.40 19.06 -21.23
CA ARG A 226 4.78 18.65 -22.59
C ARG A 226 5.06 17.15 -22.64
N ILE A 227 4.52 16.48 -23.65
CA ILE A 227 4.69 15.04 -23.89
C ILE A 227 5.52 14.87 -25.18
N PRO A 228 6.46 13.91 -25.26
CA PRO A 228 6.77 12.85 -24.29
C PRO A 228 7.75 13.22 -23.16
N GLU A 229 8.28 14.43 -23.13
CA GLU A 229 9.45 14.76 -22.31
C GLU A 229 9.12 14.99 -20.82
N GLY A 230 7.85 15.19 -20.48
CA GLY A 230 7.41 15.41 -19.11
C GLY A 230 7.81 16.73 -18.51
N VAL A 231 8.22 17.69 -19.35
CA VAL A 231 8.66 19.02 -18.91
C VAL A 231 7.52 20.02 -18.96
N TRP A 232 7.52 20.97 -18.04
CA TRP A 232 6.49 22.01 -17.96
C TRP A 232 6.81 23.17 -18.89
N GLN A 233 5.77 23.77 -19.45
CA GLN A 233 5.89 24.90 -20.37
C GLN A 233 4.80 25.93 -20.10
N LEU A 234 5.17 27.21 -20.18
CA LEU A 234 4.20 28.30 -20.15
C LEU A 234 3.46 28.39 -21.48
N SER A 235 2.14 28.53 -21.42
CA SER A 235 1.25 28.69 -22.56
C SER A 235 0.20 29.75 -22.28
N SER A 236 -0.43 30.30 -23.31
CA SER A 236 -1.57 31.20 -23.11
C SER A 236 -2.72 30.39 -22.52
N CYS A 237 -3.36 30.87 -21.44
CA CYS A 237 -4.52 30.17 -20.85
C CYS A 237 -5.69 29.96 -21.84
N GLN A 238 -5.71 30.71 -22.95
CA GLN A 238 -6.70 30.60 -24.02
C GLN A 238 -6.38 29.51 -25.06
N ASP A 239 -5.17 28.95 -25.04
CA ASP A 239 -4.78 27.86 -25.94
C ASP A 239 -5.66 26.62 -25.69
N LYS A 240 -5.84 25.79 -26.71
CA LYS A 240 -6.55 24.52 -26.54
C LYS A 240 -5.55 23.39 -26.29
N LYS A 241 -5.72 22.67 -25.18
CA LYS A 241 -4.88 21.52 -24.81
C LYS A 241 -5.75 20.44 -24.17
N GLY A 242 -5.26 19.21 -24.21
CA GLY A 242 -5.86 18.11 -23.46
C GLY A 242 -5.76 18.36 -21.95
N PHE A 243 -6.59 17.67 -21.16
CA PHE A 243 -6.56 17.83 -19.72
C PHE A 243 -6.90 16.52 -19.01
N ILE A 244 -6.36 16.37 -17.81
CA ILE A 244 -6.56 15.20 -16.94
C ILE A 244 -7.16 15.70 -15.64
N CYS A 245 -8.18 15.02 -15.15
CA CYS A 245 -8.73 15.29 -13.83
C CYS A 245 -8.08 14.37 -12.79
N LYS A 246 -7.82 14.91 -11.60
CA LYS A 246 -7.19 14.24 -10.46
C LYS A 246 -8.02 14.47 -9.19
N MET A 247 -8.21 13.43 -8.39
CA MET A 247 -8.79 13.53 -7.04
C MET A 247 -8.05 12.62 -6.08
N GLU A 248 -8.15 12.88 -4.78
CA GLU A 248 -7.62 11.96 -3.77
C GLU A 248 -8.51 10.70 -3.73
N ALA A 249 -7.90 9.52 -3.59
CA ALA A 249 -8.65 8.29 -3.43
C ALA A 249 -9.37 8.33 -2.07
N ASP A 250 -10.64 7.91 -2.01
CA ASP A 250 -11.38 7.84 -0.75
C ASP A 250 -10.66 6.88 0.19
N ILE A 251 -9.93 7.44 1.15
CA ILE A 251 -9.52 6.71 2.33
C ILE A 251 -10.83 6.46 3.06
N HIS A 252 -11.37 5.24 2.96
CA HIS A 252 -12.12 4.70 4.07
C HIS A 252 -11.14 4.70 5.24
N THR A 253 -11.08 5.83 5.93
CA THR A 253 -10.77 5.83 7.33
C THR A 253 -11.87 4.92 7.85
N VAL A 254 -11.51 3.65 8.07
CA VAL A 254 -11.96 3.00 9.28
C VAL A 254 -11.69 4.09 10.30
N LYS A 255 -12.74 4.82 10.69
CA LYS A 255 -12.84 5.34 12.02
C LYS A 255 -12.59 4.09 12.83
N LYS A 256 -11.30 3.81 13.13
CA LYS A 256 -10.97 3.36 14.45
C LYS A 256 -11.76 4.35 15.27
N HIS A 257 -12.83 3.84 15.89
CA HIS A 257 -13.34 4.46 17.09
C HIS A 257 -12.14 5.07 17.79
N PRO A 258 -12.20 6.33 18.28
CA PRO A 258 -11.12 6.87 19.06
C PRO A 258 -10.85 5.81 20.12
N GLY A 259 -9.80 5.03 19.89
CA GLY A 259 -9.36 4.01 20.80
C GLY A 259 -8.97 4.89 21.93
N LYS A 260 -9.80 4.91 22.97
CA LYS A 260 -9.59 5.65 24.19
C LYS A 260 -8.09 5.57 24.43
N GLY A 261 -7.39 6.66 24.13
CA GLY A 261 -6.10 6.89 24.75
C GLY A 261 -6.35 6.68 26.23
N PRO A 262 -5.42 6.05 26.96
CA PRO A 262 -5.64 5.73 28.36
C PRO A 262 -6.15 7.01 29.03
N SER A 263 -7.41 6.96 29.43
CA SER A 263 -8.11 8.12 29.95
C SER A 263 -7.29 8.59 31.13
N HIS A 264 -6.66 9.77 31.00
CA HIS A 264 -5.94 10.46 32.08
C HIS A 264 -6.83 10.76 33.30
N SER A 265 -8.11 10.37 33.25
CA SER A 265 -9.05 10.41 34.36
C SER A 265 -9.07 9.15 35.24
N ILE A 266 -8.45 8.03 34.84
CA ILE A 266 -8.35 6.82 35.69
C ILE A 266 -7.10 6.87 36.58
N ILE A 267 -6.02 7.51 36.14
CA ILE A 267 -4.76 7.63 36.89
C ILE A 267 -4.97 8.25 38.29
N PRO A 268 -5.67 9.38 38.47
CA PRO A 268 -5.90 9.91 39.82
C PRO A 268 -6.81 9.00 40.66
N LEU A 269 -7.72 8.23 40.03
CA LEU A 269 -8.66 7.37 40.74
C LEU A 269 -8.01 6.06 41.19
N THR A 270 -7.16 5.46 40.35
CA THR A 270 -6.34 4.30 40.74
C THR A 270 -5.29 4.68 41.77
N VAL A 271 -4.65 5.85 41.64
CA VAL A 271 -3.71 6.36 42.65
C VAL A 271 -4.42 6.67 43.97
N ALA A 272 -5.63 7.25 43.94
CA ALA A 272 -6.40 7.48 45.16
C ALA A 272 -6.80 6.15 45.84
N LEU A 273 -7.27 5.16 45.07
CA LEU A 273 -7.64 3.84 45.60
C LEU A 273 -6.43 3.09 46.17
N THR A 274 -5.26 3.17 45.53
CA THR A 274 -4.04 2.54 46.06
C THR A 274 -3.54 3.25 47.31
N LEU A 275 -3.60 4.59 47.38
CA LEU A 275 -3.26 5.34 48.59
C LEU A 275 -4.20 5.03 49.76
N ILE A 276 -5.51 4.90 49.50
CA ILE A 276 -6.49 4.51 50.52
C ILE A 276 -6.21 3.08 51.01
N ALA A 277 -5.89 2.15 50.12
CA ALA A 277 -5.52 0.79 50.50
C ALA A 277 -4.24 0.75 51.36
N ILE A 278 -3.22 1.52 51.00
CA ILE A 278 -1.97 1.61 51.78
C ILE A 278 -2.22 2.24 53.16
N LEU A 279 -3.08 3.26 53.26
CA LEU A 279 -3.49 3.84 54.54
C LEU A 279 -4.30 2.85 55.39
N ALA A 280 -5.18 2.06 54.77
CA ALA A 280 -5.92 1.01 55.47
C ALA A 280 -4.97 -0.10 55.97
N ILE A 281 -4.00 -0.52 55.17
CA ILE A 281 -3.01 -1.54 55.57
C ILE A 281 -2.08 -1.01 56.67
N SER A 282 -1.64 0.24 56.59
CA SER A 282 -0.77 0.85 57.61
C SER A 282 -1.51 1.07 58.92
N THR A 283 -2.77 1.49 58.89
CA THR A 283 -3.62 1.60 60.09
C THR A 283 -3.95 0.23 60.67
N LEU A 284 -4.22 -0.80 59.84
CA LEU A 284 -4.42 -2.17 60.33
C LEU A 284 -3.14 -2.72 60.96
N SER A 285 -1.98 -2.50 60.34
CA SER A 285 -0.67 -2.90 60.86
C SER A 285 -0.34 -2.17 62.16
N PHE A 286 -0.67 -0.88 62.27
CA PHE A 286 -0.54 -0.10 63.49
C PHE A 286 -1.52 -0.55 64.58
N CYS A 287 -2.75 -0.93 64.22
CA CYS A 287 -3.71 -1.51 65.14
C CYS A 287 -3.26 -2.89 65.64
N ILE A 288 -2.71 -3.74 64.77
CA ILE A 288 -2.10 -5.02 65.15
C ILE A 288 -0.87 -4.79 66.02
N TYR A 289 -0.02 -3.82 65.69
CA TYR A 289 1.13 -3.43 66.51
C TYR A 289 0.69 -2.87 67.86
N LYS A 290 -0.34 -2.03 67.92
CA LYS A 290 -0.87 -1.52 69.19
C LYS A 290 -1.56 -2.62 69.97
N HIS A 291 -2.26 -3.54 69.32
CA HIS A 291 -2.89 -4.70 69.95
C HIS A 291 -1.84 -5.67 70.46
N SER A 292 -0.77 -5.93 69.71
CA SER A 292 0.36 -6.75 70.16
C SER A 292 1.12 -6.06 71.29
N ASN A 293 1.29 -4.73 71.26
CA ASN A 293 1.92 -3.96 72.33
C ASN A 293 1.02 -3.85 73.58
N VAL A 294 -0.32 -3.86 73.41
CA VAL A 294 -1.30 -4.00 74.50
C VAL A 294 -1.33 -5.43 75.04
N ILE A 295 -1.21 -6.46 74.20
CA ILE A 295 -1.03 -7.86 74.61
C ILE A 295 0.32 -8.01 75.34
N PHE A 296 1.38 -7.37 74.88
CA PHE A 296 2.70 -7.39 75.52
C PHE A 296 2.67 -6.66 76.86
N ARG A 297 1.93 -5.54 76.98
CA ARG A 297 1.64 -4.90 78.27
C ARG A 297 0.74 -5.76 79.17
N ARG A 298 -0.19 -6.55 78.64
CA ARG A 298 -1.01 -7.50 79.41
C ARG A 298 -0.23 -8.76 79.83
N LEU A 299 0.79 -9.19 79.07
CA LEU A 299 1.72 -10.27 79.43
C LEU A 299 2.80 -9.83 80.42
N ALA A 300 3.14 -8.53 80.48
CA ALA A 300 4.01 -7.96 81.51
C ALA A 300 3.30 -7.75 82.87
N GLN A 301 1.98 -7.91 82.96
CA GLN A 301 1.19 -7.71 84.18
C GLN A 301 0.59 -9.00 84.76
N PHE A 302 1.08 -10.18 84.38
CA PHE A 302 0.75 -11.42 85.09
C PHE A 302 1.87 -12.46 84.99
N ARG A 303 3.00 -12.20 85.68
CA ARG A 303 3.67 -13.25 86.48
C ARG A 303 4.80 -12.71 87.34
N ASN A 304 4.51 -12.60 88.63
CA ASN A 304 5.41 -13.07 89.69
C ASN A 304 4.58 -13.32 90.95
N PRO A 305 5.01 -14.11 91.94
CA PRO A 305 6.14 -15.05 91.99
C PRO A 305 5.73 -16.42 92.58
N TYR A 306 6.64 -17.41 92.61
CA TYR A 306 6.81 -18.25 93.81
C TYR A 306 8.23 -18.84 93.81
N TYR A 307 9.00 -18.46 94.82
CA TYR A 307 10.27 -19.06 95.19
C TYR A 307 10.04 -20.39 95.94
N PRO A 308 10.91 -21.38 95.72
CA PRO A 308 11.42 -22.17 96.83
C PRO A 308 12.92 -21.94 97.01
N SER A 309 13.28 -21.61 98.23
CA SER A 309 14.64 -21.53 98.75
C SER A 309 15.36 -22.89 98.72
N ALA A 310 16.58 -22.92 98.20
CA ALA A 310 17.62 -23.80 98.71
C ALA A 310 19.00 -23.17 98.44
N ASN A 311 19.71 -22.89 99.53
CA ASN A 311 21.07 -22.40 99.59
C ASN A 311 22.05 -23.40 98.97
N PHE A 312 23.12 -22.96 98.30
CA PHE A 312 24.49 -22.98 98.85
C PHE A 312 25.53 -22.42 97.85
N SER A 313 26.41 -21.57 98.38
CA SER A 313 27.85 -21.38 98.08
C SER A 313 28.35 -21.19 96.64
N THR A 314 28.77 -19.94 96.37
CA THR A 314 30.12 -19.51 95.94
C THR A 314 30.96 -20.46 95.07
N VAL A 315 31.45 -19.96 93.93
CA VAL A 315 32.81 -19.38 93.72
C VAL A 315 33.00 -19.08 92.22
N HIS A 316 33.72 -17.98 91.97
CA HIS A 316 34.44 -17.56 90.75
C HIS A 316 34.82 -18.67 89.74
N LEU A 317 34.98 -18.42 88.44
CA LEU A 317 36.03 -17.59 87.83
C LEU A 317 35.92 -17.67 86.27
N GLU A 318 36.49 -16.68 85.56
CA GLU A 318 37.16 -16.66 84.22
C GLU A 318 36.76 -17.67 83.11
N GLU A 319 36.92 -17.48 81.79
CA GLU A 319 37.32 -16.44 80.83
C GLU A 319 37.25 -17.14 79.43
N ASN A 320 37.37 -16.35 78.36
CA ASN A 320 38.02 -16.68 77.06
C ASN A 320 37.31 -17.63 76.05
N ILE A 321 36.91 -17.16 74.86
CA ILE A 321 37.64 -16.79 73.61
C ILE A 321 38.06 -18.03 72.77
N LEU A 322 37.73 -17.98 71.46
CA LEU A 322 38.42 -18.47 70.23
C LEU A 322 37.36 -18.97 69.22
N ILE A 323 37.06 -18.26 68.13
CA ILE A 323 37.77 -18.17 66.84
C ILE A 323 38.16 -19.54 66.27
N SER A 324 37.70 -19.87 65.06
CA SER A 324 38.56 -20.31 63.94
C SER A 324 37.77 -20.46 62.64
N ASP A 325 38.43 -19.96 61.59
CA ASP A 325 38.11 -19.88 60.17
C ASP A 325 38.07 -21.21 59.39
N LEU A 326 37.69 -21.08 58.12
CA LEU A 326 38.22 -21.67 56.87
C LEU A 326 37.09 -22.28 56.01
N GLU A 327 36.74 -21.65 54.87
CA GLU A 327 37.41 -21.67 53.56
C GLU A 327 37.05 -22.93 52.75
N LYS A 328 36.49 -22.75 51.54
CA LYS A 328 37.20 -22.99 50.25
C LYS A 328 36.31 -23.51 49.09
N ASN A 329 36.30 -22.68 48.05
CA ASN A 329 36.31 -22.86 46.59
C ASN A 329 35.35 -23.78 45.83
N ASP A 330 34.76 -23.13 44.82
CA ASP A 330 34.86 -23.37 43.37
C ASP A 330 34.97 -24.81 42.86
N GLN A 331 33.99 -25.16 42.02
CA GLN A 331 34.27 -25.57 40.65
C GLN A 331 33.14 -25.17 39.70
#